data_AF-A0A8D8QWM4-F1
#
_entry.id   AF-A0A8D8QWM4-F1
#
_cell.length_a   1.000
_cell.length_b   1.000
_cell.length_c   1.000
_cell.angle_alpha   90.00
_cell.angle_beta   90.00
_cell.angle_gamma   90.00
#
_symmetry.space_group_name_H-M   'P 1'
#
loop_
_entity.id
_entity.type
_entity.pdbx_description
1 polymer ?
#
loop_
_entity_poly.entity_id
_entity_poly.type
_entity_poly.pdbx_seq_one_letter_code
_entity_poly.pdbx_strand_id
1 'polypeptide(L)'
;MRDRLPCKPNKMESMIVNLDSSQGPGTHWVCFVKSNSCVVFYNSFGDLSPCPEIQTYLKDCIIKYNFDSQQNYNTFVCGHLCLLFLLENEAEKVEQKFFNNKLR
;
A
#
# COMPACT_ATOMS: atom_id res chain seq x y z
N MET A 1 -3.24 -4.70 -11.10
CA MET A 1 -2.97 -6.15 -11.11
C MET A 1 -1.47 -6.33 -10.99
N ARG A 2 -0.98 -7.36 -10.27
CA ARG A 2 0.46 -7.48 -9.91
C ARG A 2 1.41 -7.57 -11.11
N ASP A 3 0.92 -8.07 -12.23
CA ASP A 3 1.64 -8.29 -13.49
C ASP A 3 1.60 -7.08 -14.45
N ARG A 4 0.89 -6.00 -14.05
CA ARG A 4 0.77 -4.76 -14.83
C ARG A 4 1.15 -3.52 -14.02
N LEU A 5 2.12 -3.67 -13.12
CA LEU A 5 2.74 -2.52 -12.45
C LEU A 5 3.47 -1.65 -13.49
N PRO A 6 3.53 -0.33 -13.29
CA PRO A 6 4.34 0.55 -14.14
C PRO A 6 5.82 0.14 -14.15
N CYS A 7 6.59 0.62 -15.12
CA CYS A 7 8.02 0.29 -15.19
C CYS A 7 8.85 0.83 -14.01
N LYS A 8 8.40 1.91 -13.35
CA LYS A 8 9.08 2.52 -12.21
C LYS A 8 8.12 3.24 -11.26
N PRO A 9 8.43 3.30 -9.95
CA PRO A 9 7.68 4.07 -8.98
C PRO A 9 7.98 5.57 -9.07
N ASN A 10 6.98 6.39 -8.77
CA ASN A 10 7.15 7.82 -8.58
C ASN A 10 7.77 8.11 -7.19
N LYS A 11 8.33 9.32 -7.00
CA LYS A 11 8.87 9.72 -5.68
C LYS A 11 7.79 9.70 -4.58
N MET A 12 6.59 10.17 -4.92
CA MET A 12 5.41 10.16 -4.08
C MET A 12 4.32 9.41 -4.84
N GLU A 13 3.78 8.35 -4.25
CA GLU A 13 2.67 7.61 -4.85
C GLU A 13 1.91 6.82 -3.78
N SER A 14 0.66 6.55 -4.09
CA SER A 14 -0.20 5.63 -3.34
C SER A 14 -0.81 4.69 -4.37
N MET A 15 -0.83 3.39 -4.09
CA MET A 15 -1.31 2.40 -5.06
C MET A 15 -2.11 1.32 -4.38
N ILE A 16 -3.21 0.92 -5.02
CA ILE A 16 -3.96 -0.29 -4.69
C ILE A 16 -3.63 -1.33 -5.77
N VAL A 17 -3.21 -2.53 -5.34
CA VAL A 17 -2.76 -3.61 -6.22
C VAL A 17 -3.59 -4.86 -5.91
N ASN A 18 -4.20 -5.44 -6.94
CA ASN A 18 -4.74 -6.78 -6.83
C ASN A 18 -3.59 -7.80 -6.99
N LEU A 19 -3.53 -8.80 -6.11
CA LEU A 19 -2.54 -9.87 -6.14
C LEU A 19 -2.81 -10.95 -7.20
N ASP A 20 -3.92 -10.86 -7.92
CA ASP A 20 -4.17 -11.67 -9.11
C ASP A 20 -3.48 -11.07 -10.35
N SER A 21 -3.33 -11.92 -11.37
CA SER A 21 -2.92 -11.50 -12.71
C SER A 21 -4.00 -10.67 -13.40
N SER A 22 -3.60 -9.92 -14.40
CA SER A 22 -4.50 -9.12 -15.23
C SER A 22 -5.48 -9.92 -16.08
N GLN A 23 -5.29 -11.23 -16.18
CA GLN A 23 -6.21 -12.15 -16.86
C GLN A 23 -7.15 -12.84 -15.88
N GLY A 24 -6.94 -12.68 -14.57
CA GLY A 24 -7.73 -13.31 -13.52
C GLY A 24 -8.92 -12.45 -13.06
N PRO A 25 -9.87 -13.05 -12.35
CA PRO A 25 -11.05 -12.36 -11.83
C PRO A 25 -10.73 -11.40 -10.66
N GLY A 26 -9.53 -11.48 -10.09
CA GLY A 26 -9.15 -10.76 -8.88
C GLY A 26 -9.34 -11.61 -7.62
N THR A 27 -8.35 -11.61 -6.73
CA THR A 27 -8.31 -12.52 -5.57
C THR A 27 -8.17 -11.78 -4.25
N HIS A 28 -7.25 -10.81 -4.19
CA HIS A 28 -6.96 -10.06 -2.97
C HIS A 28 -6.41 -8.68 -3.31
N TRP A 29 -6.82 -7.67 -2.56
CA TRP A 29 -6.36 -6.30 -2.73
C TRP A 29 -5.43 -5.90 -1.58
N VAL A 30 -4.28 -5.37 -1.94
CA VAL A 30 -3.30 -4.77 -1.03
C VAL A 30 -3.06 -3.33 -1.45
N CYS A 31 -2.44 -2.53 -0.59
CA CYS A 31 -2.04 -1.18 -0.99
C CYS A 31 -0.71 -0.78 -0.38
N PHE A 32 -0.15 0.33 -0.87
CA PHE A 32 1.00 0.95 -0.23
C PHE A 32 0.99 2.45 -0.44
N VAL A 33 1.65 3.15 0.48
CA VAL A 33 2.05 4.55 0.33
C VAL A 33 3.57 4.63 0.25
N LYS A 34 4.05 5.45 -0.67
CA LYS A 34 5.48 5.69 -0.89
C LYS A 34 5.80 7.17 -0.71
N SER A 35 6.87 7.43 0.02
CA SER A 35 7.47 8.75 0.18
C SER A 35 8.99 8.61 0.04
N ASN A 36 9.53 9.12 -1.08
CA ASN A 36 10.92 8.94 -1.48
C ASN A 36 11.31 7.45 -1.50
N SER A 37 12.27 7.03 -0.66
CA SER A 37 12.74 5.65 -0.53
C SER A 37 12.02 4.85 0.56
N CYS A 38 11.03 5.42 1.24
CA CYS A 38 10.27 4.74 2.28
C CYS A 38 8.91 4.31 1.75
N VAL A 39 8.54 3.05 2.01
CA VAL A 39 7.24 2.49 1.67
C VAL A 39 6.60 1.89 2.91
N VAL A 40 5.30 2.17 3.10
CA VAL A 40 4.45 1.41 4.02
C VAL A 40 3.47 0.61 3.18
N PHE A 41 3.64 -0.70 3.20
CA PHE A 41 2.79 -1.67 2.56
C PHE A 41 1.72 -2.16 3.54
N TYR A 42 0.50 -2.30 3.06
CA TYR A 42 -0.63 -2.76 3.84
C TYR A 42 -1.27 -3.98 3.20
N ASN A 43 -1.40 -5.02 4.01
CA ASN A 43 -2.16 -6.21 3.70
C ASN A 43 -3.09 -6.50 4.88
N SER A 44 -4.40 -6.55 4.64
CA SER A 44 -5.40 -6.74 5.69
C SER A 44 -5.28 -8.08 6.43
N PHE A 45 -4.58 -9.07 5.88
CA PHE A 45 -4.29 -10.33 6.58
C PHE A 45 -3.13 -10.24 7.57
N GLY A 46 -2.35 -9.15 7.56
CA GLY A 46 -1.18 -8.98 8.41
C GLY A 46 -0.02 -9.92 8.05
N ASP A 47 1.12 -9.71 8.70
CA ASP A 47 2.34 -10.53 8.72
C ASP A 47 2.74 -11.17 7.38
N LEU A 48 2.55 -10.42 6.29
CA LEU A 48 2.80 -10.89 4.93
C LEU A 48 3.59 -9.83 4.17
N SER A 49 4.80 -10.21 3.75
CA SER A 49 5.59 -9.38 2.86
C SER A 49 4.93 -9.26 1.48
N PRO A 50 5.24 -8.18 0.71
CA PRO A 50 4.68 -8.01 -0.62
C PRO A 50 5.05 -9.15 -1.56
N CYS A 51 4.25 -9.41 -2.59
CA CYS A 51 4.61 -10.41 -3.61
C CYS A 51 5.85 -9.97 -4.42
N PRO A 52 6.57 -10.91 -5.08
CA PRO A 52 7.83 -10.62 -5.78
C PRO A 52 7.74 -9.49 -6.82
N GLU A 53 6.61 -9.35 -7.50
CA GLU A 53 6.38 -8.30 -8.49
C GLU A 53 6.38 -6.90 -7.84
N ILE A 54 5.75 -6.77 -6.66
CA ILE A 54 5.73 -5.52 -5.89
C ILE A 54 7.12 -5.25 -5.30
N GLN A 55 7.81 -6.28 -4.77
CA GLN A 55 9.18 -6.14 -4.29
C GLN A 55 10.13 -5.68 -5.40
N THR A 56 9.98 -6.22 -6.61
CA THR A 56 10.78 -5.85 -7.78
C THR A 56 10.50 -4.41 -8.21
N TYR A 57 9.22 -4.01 -8.21
CA TYR A 57 8.81 -2.64 -8.51
C TYR A 57 9.39 -1.63 -7.51
N LEU A 58 9.50 -2.01 -6.25
CA LEU A 58 9.96 -1.17 -5.14
C LEU A 58 11.40 -1.48 -4.68
N LYS A 59 12.21 -2.15 -5.51
CA LYS A 59 13.52 -2.71 -5.13
C LYS A 59 14.50 -1.72 -4.48
N ASP A 60 14.39 -0.43 -4.79
CA ASP A 60 15.26 0.63 -4.29
C ASP A 60 14.69 1.32 -3.03
N CYS A 61 13.67 0.73 -2.40
CA CYS A 61 12.97 1.26 -1.24
C CYS A 61 13.11 0.38 0.00
N ILE A 62 13.02 1.02 1.17
CA ILE A 62 12.84 0.36 2.45
C ILE A 62 11.33 0.13 2.63
N ILE A 63 10.92 -1.15 2.63
CA ILE A 63 9.52 -1.54 2.75
C ILE A 63 9.23 -1.97 4.18
N LYS A 64 8.27 -1.29 4.81
CA LYS A 64 7.64 -1.73 6.07
C LYS A 64 6.26 -2.28 5.76
N TYR A 65 5.81 -3.29 6.51
CA TYR A 65 4.47 -3.84 6.37
C TYR A 65 3.83 -4.04 7.74
N ASN A 66 2.50 -4.08 7.78
CA ASN A 66 1.76 -4.33 9.01
C ASN A 66 1.85 -5.81 9.42
N PHE A 67 1.95 -6.05 10.72
CA PHE A 67 1.93 -7.39 11.31
C PHE A 67 0.52 -7.82 11.70
N ASP A 68 -0.31 -6.87 12.15
CA ASP A 68 -1.64 -7.17 12.65
C ASP A 68 -2.61 -7.52 11.51
N SER A 69 -3.35 -8.62 11.70
CA SER A 69 -4.47 -8.98 10.85
C SER A 69 -5.71 -8.18 11.24
N GLN A 70 -6.37 -7.60 10.24
CA GLN A 70 -7.63 -6.88 10.37
C GLN A 70 -8.77 -7.55 9.59
N GLN A 71 -8.51 -8.73 9.02
CA GLN A 71 -9.46 -9.43 8.18
C GLN A 71 -9.40 -10.95 8.40
N ASN A 72 -10.58 -11.55 8.54
CA ASN A 72 -10.74 -13.00 8.56
C ASN A 72 -10.79 -13.58 7.14
N TYR A 73 -10.36 -14.83 6.98
CA TYR A 73 -10.55 -15.59 5.75
C TYR A 73 -12.03 -15.62 5.31
N ASN A 74 -12.28 -15.72 4.01
CA ASN A 74 -13.61 -15.74 3.38
C ASN A 74 -14.45 -14.46 3.55
N THR A 75 -13.82 -13.33 3.88
CA THR A 75 -14.45 -12.00 3.83
C THR A 75 -13.92 -11.22 2.62
N PHE A 76 -14.66 -10.21 2.16
CA PHE A 76 -14.36 -9.47 0.92
C PHE A 76 -14.08 -7.98 1.19
N VAL A 77 -13.52 -7.67 2.37
CA VAL A 77 -13.32 -6.29 2.85
C VAL A 77 -11.95 -5.70 2.54
N CYS A 78 -11.00 -6.48 1.99
CA CYS A 78 -9.61 -6.05 1.76
C CYS A 78 -9.49 -4.73 0.96
N GLY A 79 -10.30 -4.55 -0.08
CA GLY A 79 -10.32 -3.30 -0.85
C GLY A 79 -10.80 -2.09 -0.04
N HIS A 80 -11.80 -2.27 0.82
CA HIS A 80 -12.31 -1.22 1.71
C HIS A 80 -11.27 -0.84 2.76
N LEU A 81 -10.58 -1.84 3.32
CA LEU A 81 -9.51 -1.63 4.28
C LEU A 81 -8.30 -0.92 3.64
N CYS A 82 -7.99 -1.21 2.37
CA CYS A 82 -6.99 -0.44 1.63
C CYS A 82 -7.37 1.04 1.52
N LEU A 83 -8.63 1.35 1.18
CA LEU A 83 -9.10 2.74 1.10
C LEU A 83 -9.02 3.45 2.45
N LEU A 84 -9.42 2.77 3.54
CA LEU A 84 -9.33 3.30 4.89
C LEU A 84 -7.87 3.62 5.27
N PHE A 85 -6.96 2.67 5.08
CA PHE A 85 -5.53 2.85 5.33
C PHE A 85 -4.96 4.03 4.55
N LEU A 86 -5.27 4.15 3.25
CA LEU A 86 -4.79 5.26 2.42
C LEU A 86 -5.35 6.60 2.87
N LEU A 87 -6.62 6.67 3.27
CA LEU A 87 -7.24 7.89 3.77
C LEU A 87 -6.58 8.37 5.06
N GLU A 88 -6.34 7.46 6.01
CA GLU A 88 -5.67 7.76 7.27
C GLU A 88 -4.23 8.26 7.04
N ASN A 89 -3.48 7.59 6.16
CA ASN A 89 -2.09 7.99 5.85
C ASN A 89 -1.99 9.31 5.08
N GLU A 90 -2.98 9.68 4.27
CA GLU A 90 -3.03 11.01 3.65
C GLU A 90 -3.44 12.09 4.66
N ALA A 91 -4.37 11.80 5.57
CA ALA A 91 -4.76 12.71 6.65
C ALA A 91 -3.56 13.04 7.55
N GLU A 92 -2.78 12.04 7.97
CA GLU A 92 -1.56 12.25 8.76
C GLU A 92 -0.54 13.17 8.06
N LYS A 93 -0.35 13.01 6.73
CA LYS A 93 0.54 13.88 5.95
C LYS A 93 0.01 15.32 5.91
N VAL A 94 -1.30 15.52 5.81
CA VAL A 94 -1.94 16.84 5.81
C VAL A 94 -1.80 17.51 7.17
N GLU A 95 -2.08 16.78 8.25
CA GLU A 95 -1.94 17.27 9.62
C GLU A 95 -0.50 17.69 9.92
N GLN A 96 0.48 16.81 9.64
CA GLN A 96 1.90 17.13 9.84
C GLN A 96 2.33 18.37 9.04
N LYS A 97 1.89 18.51 7.79
CA LYS A 97 2.18 19.70 6.98
C LYS A 97 1.54 20.96 7.59
N PHE A 98 0.30 20.88 8.06
CA PHE A 98 -0.42 22.01 8.65
C PHE A 98 0.25 22.49 9.95
N PHE A 99 0.63 21.57 10.85
CA PHE A 99 1.33 21.92 12.09
C PHE A 99 2.75 22.45 11.82
N ASN A 100 3.50 21.86 10.89
CA ASN A 100 4.84 22.34 10.54
C ASN A 100 4.84 23.74 9.87
N ASN A 101 3.77 24.10 9.17
CA ASN A 101 3.62 25.42 8.57
C ASN A 101 3.14 26.50 9.55
N LYS A 102 2.56 26.13 10.70
CA LYS A 102 2.17 27.07 11.77
C LYS A 102 3.34 27.52 12.66
N LEU A 103 4.49 26.87 12.55
CA LEU A 103 5.71 27.16 13.32
C LEU A 103 6.72 28.03 12.55
N ARG A 104 6.29 28.69 11.47
CA ARG A 104 7.09 29.63 10.66
C ARG A 104 6.50 31.02 10.69
#